data_AF-A0A2E3WZ45-F1
#
_entry.id   AF-A0A2E3WZ45-F1
#
_cell.length_a   1.000
_cell.length_b   1.000
_cell.length_c   1.000
_cell.angle_alpha   90.00
_cell.angle_beta   90.00
_cell.angle_gamma   90.00
#
_symmetry.space_group_name_H-M   'P 1'
#
loop_
_entity.id
_entity.type
_entity.pdbx_description
1 polymer ?
#
loop_
_entity_poly.entity_id
_entity_poly.type
_entity_poly.pdbx_seq_one_letter_code
_entity_poly.pdbx_strand_id
1 'polypeptide(L)'
;MIEALTDSNGLVTLGLVIFLGSIAGARGFLDKSGILAAGVLGVIVGIGGHWTWLAILLIFLVTGSLATRFSYDEKALMGLAEARDGARNWTNVIANGGAPGMIALLALLTGEPVILAAPFVAAVAVASSDTMASEFGVLDPRVRMIINGRIVPAGTNGGISPTGQVAALGGSLLIAMTAVPLIGFFGSGFSDQAWRVFLVIVLIGWFGCQIDSILGAMFENQGLMTKGQVNLASTLLGSLATYVLLLLA
;
A
#
# COMPACT_ATOMS: atom_id res chain seq x y z
N MET A 1 -16.48 -12.47 17.39
CA MET A 1 -15.09 -11.98 17.60
C MET A 1 -14.22 -13.02 18.31
N ILE A 2 -14.61 -13.56 19.48
CA ILE A 2 -13.82 -14.60 20.16
C ILE A 2 -13.70 -15.87 19.30
N GLU A 3 -14.78 -16.30 18.64
CA GLU A 3 -14.75 -17.46 17.73
C GLU A 3 -13.80 -17.27 16.54
N ALA A 4 -13.78 -16.07 15.95
CA ALA A 4 -12.89 -15.70 14.84
C ALA A 4 -11.39 -15.64 15.24
N LEU A 5 -11.09 -15.52 16.54
CA LEU A 5 -9.72 -15.59 17.05
C LEU A 5 -9.25 -17.05 17.24
N THR A 6 -10.20 -17.98 17.34
CA THR A 6 -9.93 -19.40 17.64
C THR A 6 -10.03 -20.32 16.42
N ASP A 7 -10.51 -19.83 15.29
CA ASP A 7 -10.47 -20.56 14.02
C ASP A 7 -9.05 -20.60 13.42
N SER A 8 -8.85 -21.42 12.39
CA SER A 8 -7.53 -21.58 11.76
C SER A 8 -6.96 -20.27 11.21
N ASN A 9 -7.79 -19.36 10.70
CA ASN A 9 -7.35 -18.07 10.18
C ASN A 9 -6.90 -17.14 11.32
N GLY A 10 -7.69 -17.07 12.40
CA GLY A 10 -7.38 -16.30 13.60
C GLY A 10 -6.08 -16.76 14.26
N LEU A 11 -5.88 -18.07 14.40
CA LEU A 11 -4.65 -18.64 14.98
C LEU A 11 -3.41 -18.31 14.13
N VAL A 12 -3.51 -18.44 12.80
CA VAL A 12 -2.40 -18.08 11.89
C VAL A 12 -2.13 -16.58 11.94
N THR A 13 -3.17 -15.75 11.94
CA THR A 13 -3.06 -14.28 12.05
C THR A 13 -2.35 -13.88 13.34
N LEU A 14 -2.80 -14.37 14.49
CA LEU A 14 -2.19 -14.07 15.79
C LEU A 14 -0.74 -14.56 15.85
N GLY A 15 -0.47 -15.77 15.35
CA GLY A 15 0.87 -16.32 15.25
C GLY A 15 1.80 -15.43 14.44
N LEU A 16 1.36 -14.98 13.26
CA LEU A 16 2.13 -14.06 12.40
C LEU A 16 2.37 -12.71 13.09
N VAL A 17 1.34 -12.12 13.69
CA VAL A 17 1.46 -10.83 14.39
C VAL A 17 2.46 -10.92 15.55
N ILE A 18 2.37 -11.96 16.38
CA ILE A 18 3.28 -12.16 17.52
C ILE A 18 4.72 -12.40 17.03
N PHE A 19 4.89 -13.27 16.03
CA PHE A 19 6.19 -13.59 15.46
C PHE A 19 6.88 -12.36 14.87
N LEU A 20 6.16 -11.60 14.03
CA LEU A 20 6.68 -10.41 13.38
C LEU A 20 6.91 -9.26 14.36
N GLY A 21 6.00 -9.06 15.32
CA GLY A 21 6.17 -8.08 16.39
C GLY A 21 7.44 -8.37 17.23
N SER A 22 7.69 -9.64 17.53
CA SER A 22 8.87 -10.08 18.26
C SER A 22 10.16 -9.85 17.47
N ILE A 23 10.19 -10.16 16.17
CA ILE A 23 11.34 -9.87 15.29
C ILE A 23 11.57 -8.36 15.16
N ALA A 24 10.51 -7.58 14.95
CA ALA A 24 10.60 -6.14 14.78
C ALA A 24 11.16 -5.46 16.04
N GLY A 25 10.72 -5.91 17.23
CA GLY A 25 11.25 -5.45 18.51
C GLY A 25 12.70 -5.88 18.74
N ALA A 26 13.03 -7.14 18.48
CA ALA A 26 14.39 -7.67 18.68
C ALA A 26 15.43 -7.04 17.74
N ARG A 27 15.05 -6.69 16.51
CA ARG A 27 15.92 -6.05 15.52
C ARG A 27 15.89 -4.52 15.55
N GLY A 28 15.10 -3.92 16.42
CA GLY A 28 14.96 -2.46 16.53
C GLY A 28 14.38 -1.81 15.27
N PHE A 29 13.62 -2.56 14.46
CA PHE A 29 13.00 -2.04 13.24
C PHE A 29 11.80 -1.12 13.53
N LEU A 30 11.13 -1.33 14.66
CA LEU A 30 10.00 -0.52 15.14
C LEU A 30 10.20 -0.20 16.62
N ASP A 31 9.76 0.99 17.04
CA ASP A 31 9.64 1.34 18.45
C ASP A 31 8.38 0.69 19.07
N LYS A 32 8.22 0.80 20.39
CA LYS A 32 7.07 0.17 21.09
C LYS A 32 5.73 0.65 20.52
N SER A 33 5.63 1.91 20.11
CA SER A 33 4.41 2.48 19.53
C SER A 33 4.13 1.90 18.14
N GLY A 34 5.16 1.76 17.29
CA GLY A 34 5.07 1.14 15.97
C GLY A 34 4.71 -0.34 16.02
N ILE A 35 5.26 -1.11 16.98
CA ILE A 35 4.90 -2.52 17.17
C ILE A 35 3.43 -2.65 17.56
N LEU A 36 2.94 -1.82 18.48
CA LEU A 36 1.53 -1.84 18.87
C LEU A 36 0.61 -1.48 17.71
N ALA A 37 0.92 -0.40 16.98
CA ALA A 37 0.12 0.02 15.82
C ALA A 37 0.10 -1.05 14.71
N ALA A 38 1.26 -1.64 14.39
CA ALA A 38 1.36 -2.74 13.43
C ALA A 38 0.63 -4.00 13.91
N GLY A 39 0.66 -4.30 15.20
CA GLY A 39 -0.06 -5.41 15.79
C GLY A 39 -1.57 -5.25 15.70
N VAL A 40 -2.10 -4.08 16.08
CA VAL A 40 -3.53 -3.77 15.98
C VAL A 40 -3.99 -3.82 14.52
N LEU A 41 -3.26 -3.16 13.62
CA LEU A 41 -3.59 -3.17 12.19
C LEU A 41 -3.54 -4.60 11.63
N GLY A 42 -2.52 -5.38 11.99
CA GLY A 42 -2.35 -6.75 11.52
C GLY A 42 -3.47 -7.68 11.98
N VAL A 43 -3.95 -7.52 13.22
CA VAL A 43 -5.12 -8.24 13.74
C VAL A 43 -6.39 -7.83 13.00
N ILE A 44 -6.64 -6.53 12.80
CA ILE A 44 -7.81 -6.04 12.06
C ILE A 44 -7.82 -6.61 10.64
N VAL A 45 -6.67 -6.57 9.95
CA VAL A 45 -6.56 -7.06 8.56
C VAL A 45 -6.70 -8.57 8.47
N GLY A 46 -6.04 -9.32 9.34
CA GLY A 46 -6.10 -10.79 9.29
C GLY A 46 -7.44 -11.37 9.72
N ILE A 47 -8.12 -10.77 10.71
CA ILE A 47 -9.44 -11.20 11.16
C ILE A 47 -10.55 -10.67 10.25
N GLY A 48 -10.47 -9.41 9.83
CA GLY A 48 -11.48 -8.79 8.97
C GLY A 48 -11.48 -9.32 7.54
N GLY A 49 -10.32 -9.74 7.04
CA GLY A 49 -10.18 -10.41 5.75
C GLY A 49 -9.72 -11.85 5.92
N HIS A 50 -8.40 -12.03 5.87
CA HIS A 50 -7.72 -13.32 6.03
C HIS A 50 -6.22 -13.08 6.29
N TRP A 51 -5.48 -14.04 6.87
CA TRP A 51 -4.04 -13.90 7.08
C TRP A 51 -3.26 -13.64 5.78
N THR A 52 -3.82 -14.03 4.62
CA THR A 52 -3.25 -13.72 3.30
C THR A 52 -3.25 -12.22 3.03
N TRP A 53 -4.24 -11.46 3.50
CA TRP A 53 -4.27 -10.00 3.38
C TRP A 53 -3.13 -9.36 4.17
N LEU A 54 -2.88 -9.88 5.38
CA LEU A 54 -1.72 -9.49 6.18
C LEU A 54 -0.42 -9.81 5.45
N ALA A 55 -0.30 -10.99 4.83
CA ALA A 55 0.87 -11.35 4.03
C ALA A 55 1.12 -10.37 2.87
N ILE A 56 0.08 -9.90 2.18
CA ILE A 56 0.21 -8.89 1.12
C ILE A 56 0.69 -7.54 1.65
N LEU A 57 0.17 -7.09 2.80
CA LEU A 57 0.70 -5.89 3.46
C LEU A 57 2.17 -6.04 3.85
N LEU A 58 2.60 -7.23 4.26
CA LEU A 58 4.00 -7.49 4.59
C LEU A 58 4.89 -7.48 3.35
N ILE A 59 4.43 -8.03 2.23
CA ILE A 59 5.14 -7.95 0.94
C ILE A 59 5.34 -6.48 0.56
N PHE A 60 4.28 -5.67 0.61
CA PHE A 60 4.37 -4.23 0.37
C PHE A 60 5.32 -3.54 1.37
N LEU A 61 5.21 -3.85 2.67
CA LEU A 61 6.08 -3.27 3.70
C LEU A 61 7.55 -3.56 3.42
N VAL A 62 7.91 -4.81 3.13
CA VAL A 62 9.28 -5.23 2.86
C VAL A 62 9.79 -4.57 1.58
N THR A 63 9.05 -4.72 0.48
CA THR A 63 9.50 -4.21 -0.83
C THR A 63 9.55 -2.68 -0.88
N GLY A 64 8.57 -2.00 -0.28
CA GLY A 64 8.62 -0.55 -0.11
C GLY A 64 9.80 -0.10 0.77
N SER A 65 10.13 -0.83 1.85
CA SER A 65 11.30 -0.50 2.67
C SER A 65 12.62 -0.70 1.93
N LEU A 66 12.71 -1.72 1.07
CA LEU A 66 13.85 -1.94 0.20
C LEU A 66 13.99 -0.81 -0.84
N ALA A 67 12.88 -0.36 -1.43
CA ALA A 67 12.86 0.80 -2.32
C ALA A 67 13.31 2.08 -1.60
N THR A 68 12.82 2.32 -0.38
CA THR A 68 13.27 3.46 0.43
C THR A 68 14.76 3.44 0.72
N ARG A 69 15.35 2.26 0.95
CA ARG A 69 16.80 2.12 1.19
C ARG A 69 17.66 2.12 -0.08
N PHE A 70 17.06 1.87 -1.23
CA PHE A 70 17.78 1.88 -2.50
C PHE A 70 18.34 3.28 -2.77
N SER A 71 19.64 3.38 -3.05
CA SER A 71 20.37 4.64 -3.24
C SER A 71 20.12 5.68 -2.14
N TYR A 72 20.02 5.24 -0.88
CA TYR A 72 19.72 6.12 0.25
C TYR A 72 20.73 7.28 0.37
N ASP A 73 22.04 7.00 0.26
CA ASP A 73 23.08 8.02 0.37
C ASP A 73 22.94 9.13 -0.70
N GLU A 74 22.61 8.75 -1.94
CA GLU A 74 22.36 9.69 -3.02
C GLU A 74 21.12 10.54 -2.75
N LYS A 75 20.02 9.92 -2.34
CA LYS A 75 18.80 10.63 -1.94
C LYS A 75 19.05 11.57 -0.75
N ALA A 76 19.91 11.18 0.18
CA ALA A 76 20.26 11.99 1.36
C ALA A 76 21.08 13.22 0.95
N LEU A 77 22.02 13.08 0.02
CA LEU A 77 22.77 14.20 -0.55
C LEU A 77 21.86 15.19 -1.30
N MET A 78 20.77 14.70 -1.90
CA MET A 78 19.75 15.54 -2.54
C MET A 78 18.76 16.18 -1.54
N GLY A 79 18.81 15.81 -0.26
CA GLY A 79 17.82 16.24 0.74
C GLY A 79 16.43 15.61 0.57
N LEU A 80 16.35 14.49 -0.16
CA LEU A 80 15.11 13.80 -0.53
C LEU A 80 15.00 12.40 0.08
N ALA A 81 15.95 12.00 0.94
CA ALA A 81 15.85 10.76 1.69
C ALA A 81 14.80 10.86 2.79
N GLU A 82 14.04 9.77 2.98
CA GLU A 82 13.15 9.60 4.13
C GLU A 82 13.92 9.65 5.46
N ALA A 83 13.32 10.26 6.48
CA ALA A 83 13.97 10.46 7.77
C ALA A 83 14.33 9.11 8.46
N ARG A 84 15.42 9.12 9.25
CA ARG A 84 15.91 7.98 10.08
C ARG A 84 16.31 6.71 9.30
N ASP A 85 17.11 6.83 8.24
CA ASP A 85 17.71 5.66 7.56
C ASP A 85 16.65 4.66 7.02
N GLY A 86 15.48 5.21 6.63
CA GLY A 86 14.32 4.45 6.17
C GLY A 86 13.56 3.68 7.27
N ALA A 87 13.81 3.95 8.57
CA ALA A 87 13.04 3.36 9.66
C ALA A 87 11.61 3.94 9.72
N ARG A 88 10.61 3.08 9.57
CA ARG A 88 9.18 3.48 9.54
C ARG A 88 8.65 3.73 10.94
N ASN A 89 8.28 4.97 11.25
CA ASN A 89 7.51 5.29 12.46
C ASN A 89 6.05 4.83 12.32
N TRP A 90 5.31 4.78 13.43
CA TRP A 90 3.87 4.48 13.47
C TRP A 90 3.04 5.30 12.45
N THR A 91 3.49 6.51 12.13
CA THR A 91 2.90 7.38 11.11
C THR A 91 2.92 6.75 9.71
N ASN A 92 3.98 6.06 9.34
CA ASN A 92 4.11 5.42 8.02
C ASN A 92 3.26 4.14 7.94
N VAL A 93 3.14 3.44 9.08
CA VAL A 93 2.26 2.26 9.20
C VAL A 93 0.80 2.66 9.04
N ILE A 94 0.37 3.76 9.67
CA ILE A 94 -1.00 4.25 9.54
C ILE A 94 -1.24 4.91 8.18
N ALA A 95 -0.28 5.68 7.64
CA ALA A 95 -0.44 6.35 6.36
C ALA A 95 -0.69 5.36 5.21
N ASN A 96 0.11 4.29 5.13
CA ASN A 96 -0.01 3.32 4.04
C ASN A 96 -0.89 2.11 4.40
N GLY A 97 -1.09 1.84 5.69
CA GLY A 97 -1.94 0.76 6.18
C GLY A 97 -3.38 1.20 6.50
N GLY A 98 -3.66 2.49 6.54
CA GLY A 98 -4.95 3.06 6.93
C GLY A 98 -6.09 2.65 6.00
N ALA A 99 -5.96 2.90 4.69
CA ALA A 99 -6.97 2.48 3.71
C ALA A 99 -7.20 0.95 3.71
N PRO A 100 -6.15 0.09 3.60
CA PRO A 100 -6.30 -1.35 3.73
C PRO A 100 -6.97 -1.78 5.05
N GLY A 101 -6.62 -1.14 6.16
CA GLY A 101 -7.22 -1.38 7.47
C GLY A 101 -8.70 -0.99 7.54
N MET A 102 -9.09 0.13 6.92
CA MET A 102 -10.50 0.54 6.80
C MET A 102 -11.31 -0.45 5.98
N ILE A 103 -10.75 -0.98 4.89
CA ILE A 103 -11.41 -1.99 4.05
C ILE A 103 -11.57 -3.30 4.81
N ALA A 104 -10.55 -3.73 5.55
CA ALA A 104 -10.64 -4.92 6.40
C ALA A 104 -11.65 -4.75 7.55
N LEU A 105 -11.71 -3.55 8.14
CA LEU A 105 -12.73 -3.24 9.13
C LEU A 105 -14.14 -3.29 8.52
N LEU A 106 -14.31 -2.76 7.31
CA LEU A 106 -15.58 -2.86 6.58
C LEU A 106 -15.95 -4.32 6.29
N ALA A 107 -15.00 -5.16 5.92
CA ALA A 107 -15.20 -6.60 5.73
C ALA A 107 -15.65 -7.29 7.02
N LEU A 108 -15.04 -6.94 8.16
CA LEU A 108 -15.47 -7.45 9.46
C LEU A 108 -16.90 -7.01 9.83
N LEU A 109 -17.27 -5.76 9.54
CA LEU A 109 -18.58 -5.21 9.86
C LEU A 109 -19.70 -5.72 8.94
N THR A 110 -19.38 -5.97 7.66
CA THR A 110 -20.34 -6.44 6.66
C THR A 110 -20.43 -7.97 6.62
N GLY A 111 -19.40 -8.68 7.08
CA GLY A 111 -19.30 -10.13 6.92
C GLY A 111 -18.94 -10.56 5.50
N GLU A 112 -18.43 -9.65 4.66
CA GLU A 112 -18.20 -9.86 3.22
C GLU A 112 -16.71 -9.76 2.82
N PRO A 113 -15.79 -10.54 3.42
CA PRO A 113 -14.36 -10.47 3.11
C PRO A 113 -14.05 -10.88 1.67
N VAL A 114 -14.78 -11.86 1.11
CA VAL A 114 -14.56 -12.33 -0.26
C VAL A 114 -14.79 -11.22 -1.29
N ILE A 115 -15.84 -10.41 -1.09
CA ILE A 115 -16.19 -9.28 -1.95
C ILE A 115 -15.15 -8.16 -1.81
N LEU A 116 -14.69 -7.89 -0.59
CA LEU A 116 -13.78 -6.78 -0.28
C LEU A 116 -12.30 -7.11 -0.51
N ALA A 117 -11.97 -8.35 -0.87
CA ALA A 117 -10.60 -8.74 -1.20
C ALA A 117 -10.01 -7.90 -2.34
N ALA A 118 -10.74 -7.62 -3.43
CA ALA A 118 -10.16 -6.90 -4.58
C ALA A 118 -9.95 -5.44 -4.26
N PRO A 119 -10.95 -4.75 -3.67
CA PRO A 119 -10.75 -3.41 -3.14
C PRO A 119 -9.55 -3.33 -2.18
N PHE A 120 -9.38 -4.31 -1.29
CA PHE A 120 -8.22 -4.36 -0.39
C PHE A 120 -6.91 -4.45 -1.16
N VAL A 121 -6.78 -5.42 -2.08
CA VAL A 121 -5.55 -5.60 -2.86
C VAL A 121 -5.26 -4.37 -3.72
N ALA A 122 -6.29 -3.73 -4.28
CA ALA A 122 -6.14 -2.49 -5.05
C ALA A 122 -5.61 -1.34 -4.18
N ALA A 123 -6.08 -1.16 -2.94
CA ALA A 123 -5.51 -0.16 -2.03
C ALA A 123 -4.02 -0.40 -1.80
N VAL A 124 -3.62 -1.65 -1.55
CA VAL A 124 -2.21 -1.99 -1.35
C VAL A 124 -1.40 -1.79 -2.64
N ALA A 125 -1.98 -2.10 -3.81
CA ALA A 125 -1.34 -1.90 -5.10
C ALA A 125 -1.11 -0.41 -5.41
N VAL A 126 -2.08 0.46 -5.11
CA VAL A 126 -1.94 1.92 -5.23
C VAL A 126 -0.82 2.43 -4.31
N ALA A 127 -0.84 2.04 -3.04
CA ALA A 127 0.20 2.43 -2.08
C ALA A 127 1.60 1.93 -2.49
N SER A 128 1.68 0.71 -3.03
CA SER A 128 2.93 0.14 -3.55
C SER A 128 3.40 0.86 -4.81
N SER A 129 2.50 1.18 -5.73
CA SER A 129 2.82 1.94 -6.94
C SER A 129 3.38 3.32 -6.57
N ASP A 130 2.71 4.04 -5.68
CA ASP A 130 3.14 5.36 -5.20
C ASP A 130 4.51 5.33 -4.50
N THR A 131 4.72 4.35 -3.62
CA THR A 131 6.02 4.18 -2.94
C THR A 131 7.13 3.89 -3.95
N MET A 132 6.91 2.98 -4.90
CA MET A 132 7.94 2.66 -5.90
C MET A 132 8.20 3.86 -6.82
N ALA A 133 7.15 4.58 -7.22
CA ALA A 133 7.27 5.75 -8.08
C ALA A 133 8.08 6.87 -7.44
N SER A 134 7.80 7.19 -6.18
CA SER A 134 8.49 8.25 -5.44
C SER A 134 9.94 7.88 -5.14
N GLU A 135 10.20 6.64 -4.71
CA GLU A 135 11.54 6.21 -4.28
C GLU A 135 12.53 6.02 -5.43
N PHE A 136 12.09 5.52 -6.58
CA PHE A 136 12.94 5.37 -7.76
C PHE A 136 12.86 6.59 -8.68
N GLY A 137 11.70 7.23 -8.76
CA GLY A 137 11.47 8.35 -9.66
C GLY A 137 12.19 9.62 -9.26
N VAL A 138 12.52 9.79 -7.97
CA VAL A 138 13.28 10.93 -7.45
C VAL A 138 14.72 11.00 -7.98
N LEU A 139 15.28 9.86 -8.38
CA LEU A 139 16.63 9.77 -8.96
C LEU A 139 16.66 10.13 -10.45
N ASP A 140 15.50 10.29 -11.10
CA ASP A 140 15.41 10.66 -12.51
C ASP A 140 15.30 12.19 -12.64
N PRO A 141 16.26 12.87 -13.31
CA PRO A 141 16.20 14.32 -13.49
C PRO A 141 15.09 14.79 -14.44
N ARG A 142 14.45 13.88 -15.19
CA ARG A 142 13.42 14.19 -16.19
C ARG A 142 12.03 14.32 -15.55
N VAL A 143 11.93 15.06 -14.46
CA VAL A 143 10.67 15.25 -13.73
C VAL A 143 9.82 16.34 -14.37
N ARG A 144 8.53 16.04 -14.56
CA ARG A 144 7.52 16.96 -15.07
C ARG A 144 6.29 16.97 -14.19
N MET A 145 5.69 18.15 -14.03
CA MET A 145 4.45 18.32 -13.30
C MET A 145 3.28 17.62 -14.03
N ILE A 146 2.55 16.73 -13.36
CA ILE A 146 1.50 15.92 -13.99
C ILE A 146 0.37 16.75 -14.63
N ILE A 147 0.02 17.89 -14.04
CA ILE A 147 -1.12 18.71 -14.48
C ILE A 147 -0.82 19.62 -15.70
N ASN A 148 0.45 19.96 -15.96
CA ASN A 148 0.80 20.94 -17.01
C ASN A 148 2.08 20.62 -17.79
N GLY A 149 2.77 19.52 -17.47
CA GLY A 149 3.95 19.03 -18.17
C GLY A 149 5.23 19.88 -18.01
N ARG A 150 5.20 20.94 -17.18
CA ARG A 150 6.36 21.79 -16.93
C ARG A 150 7.45 21.01 -16.20
N ILE A 151 8.70 21.31 -16.53
CA ILE A 151 9.85 20.73 -15.83
C ILE A 151 9.86 21.29 -14.40
N VAL A 152 10.00 20.40 -13.43
CA VAL A 152 10.06 20.74 -12.00
C VAL A 152 11.22 19.99 -11.33
N PRO A 153 11.73 20.46 -10.19
CA PRO A 153 12.74 19.72 -9.43
C PRO A 153 12.26 18.32 -9.02
N ALA A 154 13.19 17.38 -8.91
CA ALA A 154 12.90 16.07 -8.34
C ALA A 154 12.38 16.20 -6.89
N GLY A 155 11.43 15.34 -6.50
CA GLY A 155 10.77 15.41 -5.20
C GLY A 155 9.65 16.45 -5.09
N THR A 156 9.33 17.18 -6.17
CA THR A 156 8.15 18.07 -6.18
C THR A 156 6.86 17.25 -6.13
N ASN A 157 5.94 17.58 -5.22
CA ASN A 157 4.64 16.91 -5.14
C ASN A 157 3.86 17.03 -6.46
N GLY A 158 3.45 15.89 -7.00
CA GLY A 158 2.83 15.75 -8.32
C GLY A 158 3.81 15.73 -9.51
N GLY A 159 5.11 15.77 -9.24
CA GLY A 159 6.15 15.55 -10.25
C GLY A 159 6.24 14.07 -10.63
N ILE A 160 6.12 13.78 -11.91
CA ILE A 160 6.28 12.44 -12.48
C ILE A 160 7.54 12.36 -13.34
N SER A 161 8.23 11.23 -13.29
CA SER A 161 9.40 10.94 -14.13
C SER A 161 9.22 9.62 -14.89
N PRO A 162 9.87 9.43 -16.04
CA PRO A 162 9.81 8.16 -16.77
C PRO A 162 10.19 6.96 -15.90
N THR A 163 11.27 7.06 -15.12
CA THR A 163 11.68 6.00 -14.17
C THR A 163 10.61 5.76 -13.12
N GLY A 164 10.03 6.83 -12.55
CA GLY A 164 8.95 6.72 -11.56
C GLY A 164 7.70 6.03 -12.13
N GLN A 165 7.34 6.28 -13.38
CA GLN A 165 6.19 5.66 -14.05
C GLN A 165 6.39 4.16 -14.31
N VAL A 166 7.61 3.74 -14.66
CA VAL A 166 7.95 2.32 -14.78
C VAL A 166 7.97 1.65 -13.40
N ALA A 167 8.51 2.33 -12.39
CA ALA A 167 8.53 1.83 -11.02
C ALA A 167 7.12 1.70 -10.42
N ALA A 168 6.22 2.66 -10.68
CA ALA A 168 4.79 2.59 -10.37
C ALA A 168 4.17 1.29 -10.91
N LEU A 169 4.35 1.05 -12.20
CA LEU A 169 3.81 -0.15 -12.84
C LEU A 169 4.39 -1.43 -12.22
N GLY A 170 5.70 -1.43 -11.94
CA GLY A 170 6.38 -2.52 -11.25
C GLY A 170 5.81 -2.79 -9.85
N GLY A 171 5.53 -1.74 -9.07
CA GLY A 171 4.90 -1.85 -7.75
C GLY A 171 3.50 -2.45 -7.83
N SER A 172 2.69 -1.99 -8.77
CA SER A 172 1.34 -2.54 -8.97
C SER A 172 1.37 -4.00 -9.47
N LEU A 173 2.28 -4.34 -10.38
CA LEU A 173 2.49 -5.70 -10.87
C LEU A 173 2.94 -6.64 -9.75
N LEU A 174 3.89 -6.22 -8.92
CA LEU A 174 4.37 -6.99 -7.78
C LEU A 174 3.20 -7.40 -6.88
N ILE A 175 2.34 -6.45 -6.52
CA ILE A 175 1.18 -6.73 -5.66
C ILE A 175 0.19 -7.64 -6.38
N ALA A 176 -0.14 -7.40 -7.65
CA ALA A 176 -1.07 -8.26 -8.39
C ALA A 176 -0.53 -9.70 -8.54
N MET A 177 0.74 -9.86 -8.88
CA MET A 177 1.40 -11.17 -9.09
C MET A 177 1.54 -11.98 -7.82
N THR A 178 1.56 -11.33 -6.65
CA THR A 178 1.63 -12.02 -5.35
C THR A 178 0.24 -12.24 -4.75
N ALA A 179 -0.61 -11.22 -4.77
CA ALA A 179 -1.93 -11.25 -4.12
C ALA A 179 -2.94 -12.15 -4.82
N VAL A 180 -3.06 -12.07 -6.15
CA VAL A 180 -4.07 -12.85 -6.89
C VAL A 180 -3.88 -14.36 -6.70
N PRO A 181 -2.68 -14.95 -6.91
CA PRO A 181 -2.49 -16.37 -6.68
C PRO A 181 -2.57 -16.75 -5.20
N LEU A 182 -2.06 -15.92 -4.28
CA LEU A 182 -2.07 -16.24 -2.84
C LEU A 182 -3.50 -16.28 -2.30
N ILE A 183 -4.29 -15.24 -2.55
CA ILE A 183 -5.68 -15.16 -2.08
C ILE A 183 -6.54 -16.22 -2.78
N GLY A 184 -6.35 -16.42 -4.09
CA GLY A 184 -7.08 -17.44 -4.86
C GLY A 184 -6.78 -18.86 -4.38
N PHE A 185 -5.52 -19.19 -4.06
CA PHE A 185 -5.14 -20.52 -3.56
C PHE A 185 -5.79 -20.86 -2.21
N PHE A 186 -5.89 -19.88 -1.30
CA PHE A 186 -6.52 -20.06 0.00
C PHE A 186 -8.04 -19.86 0.00
N GLY A 187 -8.64 -19.57 -1.15
CA GLY A 187 -10.09 -19.40 -1.28
C GLY A 187 -10.68 -18.25 -0.46
N SER A 188 -9.86 -17.27 -0.07
CA SER A 188 -10.28 -16.10 0.72
C SER A 188 -10.64 -14.89 -0.14
N GLY A 189 -10.76 -15.10 -1.45
CA GLY A 189 -11.13 -14.12 -2.46
C GLY A 189 -10.90 -14.62 -3.89
N PHE A 190 -11.74 -14.13 -4.80
CA PHE A 190 -11.79 -14.31 -6.27
C PHE A 190 -11.87 -15.74 -6.85
N SER A 191 -13.01 -16.04 -7.51
CA SER A 191 -13.15 -17.06 -8.56
C SER A 191 -13.86 -16.50 -9.80
N ASP A 192 -13.83 -17.30 -10.88
CA ASP A 192 -14.14 -17.05 -12.29
C ASP A 192 -13.74 -15.65 -12.79
N GLN A 193 -12.57 -15.61 -13.44
CA GLN A 193 -11.86 -14.44 -13.99
C GLN A 193 -10.75 -13.85 -13.09
N ALA A 194 -9.92 -14.69 -12.46
CA ALA A 194 -8.68 -14.26 -11.79
C ALA A 194 -7.79 -13.36 -12.68
N TRP A 195 -7.79 -13.61 -14.00
CA TRP A 195 -7.11 -12.76 -14.98
C TRP A 195 -7.70 -11.34 -15.06
N ARG A 196 -9.03 -11.18 -14.95
CA ARG A 196 -9.70 -9.88 -14.92
C ARG A 196 -9.36 -9.14 -13.63
N VAL A 197 -9.41 -9.83 -12.50
CA VAL A 197 -9.01 -9.26 -11.20
C VAL A 197 -7.56 -8.79 -11.24
N PHE A 198 -6.65 -9.62 -11.78
CA PHE A 198 -5.24 -9.25 -11.98
C PHE A 198 -5.10 -7.97 -12.82
N LEU A 199 -5.75 -7.90 -13.98
CA LEU A 199 -5.68 -6.72 -14.85
C LEU A 199 -6.24 -5.47 -14.17
N VAL A 200 -7.37 -5.59 -13.47
CA VAL A 200 -7.96 -4.46 -12.74
C VAL A 200 -7.02 -3.98 -11.64
N ILE A 201 -6.41 -4.87 -10.86
CA ILE A 201 -5.46 -4.48 -9.81
C ILE A 201 -4.24 -3.78 -10.41
N VAL A 202 -3.67 -4.28 -11.51
CA VAL A 202 -2.51 -3.65 -12.17
C VAL A 202 -2.86 -2.25 -12.67
N LEU A 203 -3.99 -2.10 -13.35
CA LEU A 203 -4.41 -0.81 -13.89
C LEU A 203 -4.76 0.17 -12.78
N ILE A 204 -5.55 -0.25 -11.79
CA ILE A 204 -5.95 0.61 -10.68
C ILE A 204 -4.76 1.00 -9.81
N GLY A 205 -3.86 0.07 -9.49
CA GLY A 205 -2.67 0.40 -8.71
C GLY A 205 -1.82 1.47 -9.41
N TRP A 206 -1.60 1.33 -10.72
CA TRP A 206 -0.89 2.32 -11.51
C TRP A 206 -1.64 3.66 -11.61
N PHE A 207 -2.91 3.65 -12.04
CA PHE A 207 -3.71 4.88 -12.18
C PHE A 207 -3.95 5.59 -10.84
N GLY A 208 -4.08 4.86 -9.73
CA GLY A 208 -4.23 5.43 -8.40
C GLY A 208 -3.01 6.25 -7.99
N CYS A 209 -1.79 5.83 -8.35
CA CYS A 209 -0.58 6.63 -8.15
C CYS A 209 -0.61 7.94 -8.99
N GLN A 210 -1.22 7.91 -10.18
CA GLN A 210 -1.41 9.13 -10.97
C GLN A 210 -2.42 10.08 -10.31
N ILE A 211 -3.50 9.54 -9.74
CA ILE A 211 -4.47 10.32 -8.97
C ILE A 211 -3.78 10.97 -7.77
N ASP A 212 -2.93 10.22 -7.07
CA ASP A 212 -2.11 10.74 -5.97
C ASP A 212 -1.29 11.97 -6.40
N SER A 213 -0.53 11.84 -7.49
CA SER A 213 0.25 12.93 -8.06
C SER A 213 -0.61 14.14 -8.47
N ILE A 214 -1.82 13.93 -9.00
CA ILE A 214 -2.75 15.02 -9.33
C ILE A 214 -3.20 15.74 -8.05
N LEU A 215 -3.59 14.99 -7.03
CA LEU A 215 -4.01 15.56 -5.73
C LEU A 215 -2.85 16.29 -5.05
N GLY A 216 -1.63 15.76 -5.11
CA GLY A 216 -0.41 16.41 -4.62
C GLY A 216 -0.14 17.74 -5.34
N ALA A 217 -0.26 17.75 -6.67
CA ALA A 217 -0.09 18.96 -7.48
C ALA A 217 -1.14 20.04 -7.15
N MET A 218 -2.40 19.64 -6.94
CA MET A 218 -3.53 20.55 -6.78
C MET A 218 -3.72 21.04 -5.34
N PHE A 219 -3.57 20.16 -4.35
CA PHE A 219 -4.00 20.41 -2.97
C PHE A 219 -2.85 20.39 -1.96
N GLU A 220 -1.88 19.48 -2.11
CA GLU A 220 -0.77 19.38 -1.15
C GLU A 220 0.17 20.59 -1.23
N ASN A 221 0.53 21.00 -2.45
CA ASN A 221 1.35 22.21 -2.68
C ASN A 221 0.70 23.50 -2.15
N GLN A 222 -0.62 23.51 -1.96
CA GLN A 222 -1.38 24.64 -1.41
C GLN A 222 -1.60 24.54 0.11
N GLY A 223 -1.13 23.45 0.74
CA GLY A 223 -1.38 23.17 2.15
C GLY A 223 -2.83 22.80 2.48
N LEU A 224 -3.66 22.48 1.48
CA LEU A 224 -5.06 22.09 1.66
C LEU A 224 -5.22 20.62 2.08
N MET A 225 -4.26 19.79 1.70
CA MET A 225 -4.16 18.39 2.11
C MET A 225 -2.75 18.08 2.58
N THR A 226 -2.63 17.21 3.56
CA THR A 226 -1.37 16.59 3.97
C THR A 226 -1.04 15.40 3.06
N LYS A 227 0.24 15.00 2.95
CA LYS A 227 0.69 13.78 2.24
C LYS A 227 -0.14 12.55 2.62
N GLY A 228 -0.38 12.35 3.92
CA GLY A 228 -1.20 11.24 4.40
C GLY A 228 -2.66 11.27 3.92
N GLN A 229 -3.26 12.46 3.79
CA GLN A 229 -4.63 12.60 3.27
C GLN A 229 -4.69 12.34 1.76
N VAL A 230 -3.66 12.76 1.00
CA VAL A 230 -3.55 12.50 -0.43
C VAL A 230 -3.44 11.00 -0.68
N ASN A 231 -2.50 10.32 -0.01
CA ASN A 231 -2.32 8.87 -0.10
C ASN A 231 -3.58 8.10 0.32
N LEU A 232 -4.26 8.54 1.39
CA LEU A 232 -5.52 7.91 1.82
C LEU A 232 -6.63 8.08 0.77
N ALA A 233 -6.77 9.27 0.18
CA ALA A 233 -7.79 9.54 -0.82
C ALA A 233 -7.54 8.75 -2.11
N SER A 234 -6.31 8.73 -2.62
CA SER A 234 -5.94 8.01 -3.84
C SER A 234 -6.14 6.49 -3.70
N THR A 235 -5.71 5.91 -2.58
CA THR A 235 -5.91 4.48 -2.27
C THR A 235 -7.39 4.11 -2.12
N LEU A 236 -8.18 4.89 -1.37
CA LEU A 236 -9.62 4.63 -1.22
C LEU A 236 -10.40 4.77 -2.54
N LEU A 237 -10.05 5.75 -3.38
CA LEU A 237 -10.64 5.89 -4.71
C LEU A 237 -10.32 4.68 -5.59
N GLY A 238 -9.09 4.18 -5.55
CA GLY A 238 -8.69 2.96 -6.25
C GLY A 238 -9.50 1.74 -5.78
N SER A 239 -9.65 1.57 -4.47
CA SER A 239 -10.47 0.50 -3.90
C SER A 239 -11.93 0.58 -4.31
N LEU A 240 -12.53 1.78 -4.28
CA LEU A 240 -13.90 1.99 -4.71
C LEU A 240 -14.09 1.72 -6.20
N ALA A 241 -13.18 2.21 -7.05
CA ALA A 241 -13.21 1.95 -8.49
C ALA A 241 -13.10 0.45 -8.77
N THR A 242 -12.25 -0.27 -8.03
CA THR A 242 -12.12 -1.73 -8.13
C THR A 242 -13.40 -2.45 -7.74
N TYR A 243 -14.02 -2.04 -6.63
CA TYR A 243 -15.32 -2.58 -6.20
C TYR A 243 -16.36 -2.44 -7.32
N VAL A 244 -16.50 -1.24 -7.88
CA VAL A 244 -17.44 -0.94 -8.97
C VAL A 244 -17.13 -1.78 -10.22
N LEU A 245 -15.87 -1.82 -10.65
CA LEU A 245 -15.46 -2.49 -11.90
C LEU A 245 -15.58 -4.02 -11.86
N LEU A 246 -15.53 -4.64 -10.68
CA LEU A 246 -15.54 -6.10 -10.55
C LEU A 246 -16.86 -6.66 -10.02
N LEU A 247 -17.68 -5.85 -9.34
CA LEU A 247 -18.95 -6.33 -8.76
C LEU A 247 -20.19 -5.79 -9.47
N LEU A 248 -20.08 -4.70 -10.25
CA LEU A 248 -21.20 -4.16 -11.02
C LEU A 248 -21.13 -4.47 -12.52
N ALA A 249 -20.16 -5.27 -12.97
CA ALA A 249 -19.89 -5.56 -14.38
C ALA A 249 -19.69 -7.06 -14.64
#